data_AF-A0A1Y0IKG1-F1
#
_entry.id   AF-A0A1Y0IKG1-F1
#
_cell.length_a   1.000
_cell.length_b   1.000
_cell.length_c   1.000
_cell.angle_alpha   90.00
_cell.angle_beta   90.00
_cell.angle_gamma   90.00
#
_symmetry.space_group_name_H-M   'P 1'
#
loop_
_entity.id
_entity.type
_entity.pdbx_description
1 polymer ?
#
loop_
_entity_poly.entity_id
_entity_poly.type
_entity_poly.pdbx_seq_one_letter_code
_entity_poly.pdbx_strand_id
1 'polypeptide(L)'
;MKIGQLLSVFLLAAVVVVNSMAPATFAAKAEPKTAEEAVRTFFESELNHDIDGMMRVAKDLRFYTTKAQKAEYESAHKIHPLEHYEIVSQKEVNASRVDFLVTAVYKDMDDMPELPYSAIKEDGQWKILIQAMEIDMSPDSPQPGKITIKSNKWENAPDSTVTPDTTSL
;
A
#
# COMPACT_ATOMS: atom_id res chain seq x y z
N MET A 1 -35.71 -59.44 50.30
CA MET A 1 -34.49 -58.66 50.58
C MET A 1 -34.33 -57.62 49.46
N LYS A 2 -34.44 -56.32 49.80
CA LYS A 2 -33.98 -55.07 49.13
C LYS A 2 -34.38 -54.84 47.64
N ILE A 3 -35.39 -54.02 47.32
CA ILE A 3 -35.46 -52.53 47.19
C ILE A 3 -34.88 -51.99 45.85
N GLY A 4 -35.68 -51.15 45.18
CA GLY A 4 -35.23 -50.09 44.26
C GLY A 4 -36.22 -49.86 43.11
N GLN A 5 -37.37 -49.19 43.28
CA GLN A 5 -37.56 -47.72 43.19
C GLN A 5 -36.87 -47.08 41.96
N LEU A 6 -37.65 -46.69 40.94
CA LEU A 6 -38.23 -45.35 40.70
C LEU A 6 -37.22 -44.40 40.00
N LEU A 7 -37.61 -43.85 38.85
CA LEU A 7 -37.70 -42.40 38.57
C LEU A 7 -37.64 -42.11 37.07
N SER A 8 -38.79 -41.71 36.51
CA SER A 8 -38.87 -40.94 35.27
C SER A 8 -38.13 -39.63 35.46
N VAL A 9 -37.11 -39.39 34.63
CA VAL A 9 -36.41 -38.10 34.57
C VAL A 9 -36.83 -37.38 33.30
N PHE A 10 -37.54 -36.27 33.52
CA PHE A 10 -37.71 -35.15 32.61
C PHE A 10 -36.36 -34.70 32.06
N LEU A 11 -36.24 -34.49 30.74
CA LEU A 11 -35.24 -33.59 30.19
C LEU A 11 -35.93 -32.54 29.31
N LEU A 12 -36.13 -31.35 29.88
CA LEU A 12 -36.38 -30.12 29.14
C LEU A 12 -35.05 -29.69 28.52
N ALA A 13 -34.96 -29.65 27.19
CA ALA A 13 -33.85 -29.04 26.49
C ALA A 13 -34.06 -27.52 26.43
N ALA A 14 -33.27 -26.76 27.19
CA ALA A 14 -33.14 -25.32 27.02
C ALA A 14 -32.10 -25.04 25.92
N VAL A 15 -32.55 -24.64 24.74
CA VAL A 15 -31.66 -24.16 23.67
C VAL A 15 -31.33 -22.70 23.96
N VAL A 16 -30.12 -22.44 24.45
CA VAL A 16 -29.57 -21.09 24.55
C VAL A 16 -28.95 -20.75 23.20
N VAL A 17 -29.64 -19.95 22.39
CA VAL A 17 -29.07 -19.33 21.19
C VAL A 17 -28.26 -18.12 21.66
N VAL A 18 -26.95 -18.30 21.81
CA VAL A 18 -26.02 -17.20 22.04
C VAL A 18 -25.77 -16.54 20.69
N ASN A 19 -26.42 -15.41 20.43
CA ASN A 19 -26.09 -14.55 19.29
C ASN A 19 -24.75 -13.86 19.60
N SER A 20 -23.64 -14.49 19.19
CA SER A 20 -22.33 -13.86 19.18
C SER A 20 -22.25 -12.86 18.03
N MET A 21 -22.65 -11.62 18.27
CA MET A 21 -22.14 -10.49 17.50
C MET A 21 -20.65 -10.39 17.79
N ALA A 22 -19.82 -10.93 16.90
CA ALA A 22 -18.39 -10.68 16.93
C ALA A 22 -18.16 -9.17 16.70
N PRO A 23 -17.38 -8.48 17.54
CA PRO A 23 -16.95 -7.13 17.22
C PRO A 23 -16.16 -7.19 15.90
N ALA A 24 -16.48 -6.30 14.96
CA ALA A 24 -15.70 -6.12 13.76
C ALA A 24 -14.30 -5.67 14.18
N THR A 25 -13.37 -6.61 14.27
CA THR A 25 -11.95 -6.30 14.35
C THR A 25 -11.59 -5.67 13.01
N PHE A 26 -11.32 -4.37 13.01
CA PHE A 26 -10.56 -3.74 11.92
C PHE A 26 -9.19 -4.44 11.91
N ALA A 27 -9.08 -5.51 11.11
CA ALA A 27 -7.81 -6.15 10.88
C ALA A 27 -6.92 -5.10 10.20
N ALA A 28 -5.91 -4.61 10.91
CA ALA A 28 -4.86 -3.82 10.29
C ALA A 28 -4.35 -4.61 9.07
N LYS A 29 -4.44 -4.01 7.89
CA LYS A 29 -4.01 -4.65 6.63
C LYS A 29 -2.55 -5.06 6.83
N ALA A 30 -2.26 -6.36 6.69
CA ALA A 30 -0.97 -6.91 7.08
C ALA A 30 0.18 -6.25 6.31
N GLU A 31 1.30 -6.04 6.99
CA GLU A 31 2.51 -5.46 6.37
C GLU A 31 3.06 -6.40 5.28
N PRO A 32 3.57 -5.85 4.15
CA PRO A 32 4.18 -6.66 3.10
C PRO A 32 5.35 -7.51 3.60
N LYS A 33 5.34 -8.79 3.27
CA LYS A 33 6.39 -9.76 3.61
C LYS A 33 7.47 -9.86 2.55
N THR A 34 7.14 -9.49 1.31
CA THR A 34 8.07 -9.50 0.17
C THR A 34 8.15 -8.13 -0.50
N ALA A 35 9.21 -7.94 -1.28
CA ALA A 35 9.39 -6.76 -2.13
C ALA A 35 8.23 -6.59 -3.13
N GLU A 36 7.82 -7.69 -3.79
CA GLU A 36 6.71 -7.68 -4.74
C GLU A 36 5.38 -7.34 -4.06
N GLU A 37 5.11 -7.88 -2.87
CA GLU A 37 3.92 -7.55 -2.10
C GLU A 37 3.85 -6.06 -1.76
N ALA A 38 4.99 -5.39 -1.50
CA ALA A 38 5.00 -3.95 -1.24
C ALA A 38 4.60 -3.15 -2.49
N VAL A 39 5.14 -3.51 -3.66
CA VAL A 39 4.78 -2.88 -4.93
C VAL A 39 3.31 -3.12 -5.28
N ARG A 40 2.84 -4.37 -5.19
CA ARG A 40 1.43 -4.70 -5.43
C ARG A 40 0.50 -3.98 -4.48
N THR A 41 0.82 -3.96 -3.18
CA THR A 41 0.00 -3.27 -2.19
C THR A 41 -0.13 -1.79 -2.51
N PHE A 42 0.94 -1.13 -2.97
CA PHE A 42 0.88 0.27 -3.36
C PHE A 42 -0.08 0.50 -4.54
N PHE A 43 0.11 -0.21 -5.65
CA PHE A 43 -0.72 -0.03 -6.84
C PHE A 43 -2.16 -0.52 -6.66
N GLU A 44 -2.39 -1.57 -5.88
CA GLU A 44 -3.74 -1.99 -5.49
C GLU A 44 -4.41 -0.93 -4.61
N SER A 45 -3.68 -0.31 -3.69
CA SER A 45 -4.21 0.79 -2.91
C SER A 45 -4.49 2.02 -3.78
N GLU A 46 -3.67 2.33 -4.79
CA GLU A 46 -3.92 3.39 -5.76
C GLU A 46 -5.17 3.13 -6.61
N LEU A 47 -5.33 1.92 -7.15
CA LEU A 47 -6.52 1.47 -7.89
C LEU A 47 -7.80 1.62 -7.04
N ASN A 48 -7.72 1.28 -5.76
CA ASN A 48 -8.87 1.30 -4.84
C ASN A 48 -9.05 2.63 -4.10
N HIS A 49 -8.28 3.67 -4.44
CA HIS A 49 -8.27 4.96 -3.76
C HIS A 49 -8.03 4.87 -2.23
N ASP A 50 -7.28 3.85 -1.80
CA ASP A 50 -6.88 3.60 -0.43
C ASP A 50 -5.60 4.39 -0.11
N ILE A 51 -5.77 5.70 0.10
CA ILE A 51 -4.67 6.65 0.35
C ILE A 51 -3.81 6.24 1.55
N ASP A 52 -4.45 5.80 2.64
CA ASP A 52 -3.73 5.34 3.83
C ASP A 52 -2.96 4.05 3.55
N GLY A 53 -3.48 3.18 2.67
CA GLY A 53 -2.78 2.02 2.14
C GLY A 53 -1.53 2.37 1.34
N MET A 54 -1.62 3.35 0.44
CA MET A 54 -0.47 3.85 -0.31
C MET A 54 0.59 4.42 0.63
N MET A 55 0.18 5.29 1.57
CA MET A 55 1.10 5.93 2.52
C MET A 55 1.82 4.92 3.42
N ARG A 56 1.13 3.85 3.86
CA ARG A 56 1.71 2.82 4.74
C ARG A 56 2.89 2.09 4.10
N VAL A 57 2.80 1.79 2.80
CA VAL A 57 3.82 0.97 2.11
C VAL A 57 4.79 1.80 1.28
N ALA A 58 4.65 3.13 1.25
CA ALA A 58 5.50 4.00 0.45
C ALA A 58 6.60 4.67 1.29
N LYS A 59 7.83 4.61 0.78
CA LYS A 59 8.87 5.60 1.06
C LYS A 59 8.86 6.59 -0.10
N ASP A 60 8.08 7.67 0.02
CA ASP A 60 7.99 8.68 -1.03
C ASP A 60 8.95 9.83 -0.78
N LEU A 61 10.01 9.88 -1.58
CA LEU A 61 11.03 10.92 -1.49
C LEU A 61 10.61 12.22 -2.16
N ARG A 62 9.48 12.28 -2.87
CA ARG A 62 9.01 13.50 -3.57
C ARG A 62 8.44 14.55 -2.61
N PHE A 63 8.16 14.19 -1.36
CA PHE A 63 7.55 15.08 -0.39
C PHE A 63 8.38 15.17 0.88
N TYR A 64 8.47 16.38 1.44
CA TYR A 64 9.10 16.61 2.73
C TYR A 64 8.17 16.30 3.91
N THR A 65 6.84 16.38 3.70
CA THR A 65 5.85 16.13 4.76
C THR A 65 4.80 15.13 4.32
N THR A 66 4.31 14.33 5.27
CA THR A 66 3.20 13.39 5.08
C THR A 66 1.91 14.09 4.66
N LYS A 67 1.68 15.32 5.12
CA LYS A 67 0.52 16.14 4.71
C LYS A 67 0.56 16.48 3.21
N ALA A 68 1.72 16.88 2.69
CA ALA A 68 1.89 17.17 1.27
C ALA A 68 1.75 15.90 0.42
N GLN A 69 2.34 14.79 0.87
CA GLN A 69 2.21 13.49 0.23
C GLN A 69 0.74 13.05 0.13
N LYS A 70 -0.01 13.12 1.24
CA LYS A 70 -1.43 12.75 1.27
C LYS A 70 -2.25 13.60 0.31
N ALA A 71 -2.05 14.92 0.33
CA ALA A 71 -2.74 15.84 -0.56
C ALA A 71 -2.45 15.55 -2.05
N GLU A 72 -1.21 15.18 -2.38
CA GLU A 72 -0.88 14.78 -3.74
C GLU A 72 -1.60 13.49 -4.12
N TYR A 73 -1.56 12.44 -3.30
CA TYR A 73 -2.22 11.17 -3.62
C TYR A 73 -3.73 11.35 -3.84
N GLU A 74 -4.38 12.15 -3.00
CA GLU A 74 -5.80 12.50 -3.15
C GLU A 74 -6.09 13.31 -4.42
N SER A 75 -5.16 14.18 -4.84
CA SER A 75 -5.29 14.99 -6.05
C SER A 75 -5.04 14.16 -7.30
N ALA A 76 -3.95 13.39 -7.33
CA ALA A 76 -3.55 12.54 -8.44
C ALA A 76 -4.66 11.55 -8.81
N HIS A 77 -5.27 10.88 -7.82
CA HIS A 77 -6.38 9.96 -8.09
C HIS A 77 -7.58 10.64 -8.78
N LYS A 78 -7.86 11.91 -8.48
CA LYS A 78 -8.98 12.65 -9.09
C LYS A 78 -8.68 13.11 -10.52
N ILE A 79 -7.44 13.46 -10.80
CA ILE A 79 -7.03 14.05 -12.09
C ILE A 79 -6.62 12.95 -13.07
N HIS A 80 -5.95 11.91 -12.57
CA HIS A 80 -5.38 10.83 -13.33
C HIS A 80 -5.63 9.50 -12.59
N PRO A 81 -6.87 8.98 -12.58
CA PRO A 81 -7.16 7.72 -11.92
C PRO A 81 -6.45 6.56 -12.64
N LEU A 82 -5.75 5.74 -11.86
CA LEU A 82 -5.17 4.48 -12.33
C LEU A 82 -6.29 3.50 -12.69
N GLU A 83 -6.24 2.92 -13.87
CA GLU A 83 -7.19 1.90 -14.34
C GLU A 83 -6.60 0.50 -14.27
N HIS A 84 -5.30 0.38 -14.57
CA HIS A 84 -4.60 -0.90 -14.60
C HIS A 84 -3.11 -0.73 -14.32
N TYR A 85 -2.50 -1.77 -13.76
CA TYR A 85 -1.05 -1.87 -13.65
C TYR A 85 -0.59 -3.31 -13.85
N GLU A 86 0.65 -3.47 -14.32
CA GLU A 86 1.32 -4.76 -14.45
C GLU A 86 2.79 -4.65 -14.03
N ILE A 87 3.25 -5.58 -13.20
CA ILE A 87 4.68 -5.76 -12.92
C ILE A 87 5.27 -6.59 -14.07
N VAL A 88 6.01 -5.93 -14.96
CA VAL A 88 6.57 -6.53 -16.17
C VAL A 88 7.81 -7.37 -15.86
N SER A 89 8.68 -6.85 -14.99
CA SER A 89 9.89 -7.57 -14.59
C SER A 89 10.35 -7.16 -13.20
N GLN A 90 11.19 -8.02 -12.62
CA GLN A 90 11.89 -7.74 -11.37
C GLN A 90 13.34 -8.19 -11.45
N LYS A 91 14.20 -7.49 -10.70
CA LYS A 91 15.62 -7.79 -10.56
C LYS A 91 16.05 -7.61 -9.11
N GLU A 92 16.44 -8.70 -8.48
CA GLU A 92 17.05 -8.63 -7.15
C GLU A 92 18.41 -7.92 -7.24
N VAL A 93 18.57 -6.85 -6.45
CA VAL A 93 19.82 -6.09 -6.38
C VAL A 93 20.64 -6.58 -5.19
N ASN A 94 19.97 -6.76 -4.04
CA ASN A 94 20.51 -7.35 -2.81
C ASN A 94 19.38 -7.71 -1.84
N ALA A 95 19.72 -8.23 -0.66
CA ALA A 95 18.77 -8.70 0.35
C ALA A 95 17.77 -7.63 0.87
N SER A 96 18.03 -6.35 0.64
CA SER A 96 17.18 -5.23 1.06
C SER A 96 16.70 -4.37 -0.10
N ARG A 97 16.90 -4.79 -1.36
CA ARG A 97 16.47 -4.06 -2.55
C ARG A 97 16.17 -4.96 -3.74
N VAL A 98 14.99 -4.76 -4.32
CA VAL A 98 14.57 -5.35 -5.59
C VAL A 98 14.07 -4.22 -6.49
N ASP A 99 14.53 -4.21 -7.74
CA ASP A 99 14.07 -3.25 -8.74
C ASP A 99 12.99 -3.90 -9.62
N PHE A 100 12.01 -3.11 -10.06
CA PHE A 100 10.84 -3.52 -10.84
C PHE A 100 10.68 -2.62 -12.05
N LEU A 101 10.15 -3.17 -13.14
CA LEU A 101 9.52 -2.41 -14.21
C LEU A 101 8.02 -2.60 -14.14
N VAL A 102 7.28 -1.50 -14.14
CA VAL A 102 5.82 -1.50 -14.00
C VAL A 102 5.20 -0.70 -15.13
N THR A 103 4.21 -1.28 -15.79
CA THR A 103 3.31 -0.55 -16.68
C THR A 103 2.14 -0.04 -15.86
N ALA A 104 1.79 1.24 -16.03
CA ALA A 104 0.63 1.86 -15.39
C ALA A 104 -0.22 2.53 -16.46
N VAL A 105 -1.52 2.23 -16.47
CA VAL A 105 -2.50 2.80 -17.39
C VAL A 105 -3.42 3.71 -16.60
N TYR A 106 -3.42 4.98 -16.98
CA TYR A 106 -4.25 6.03 -16.38
C TYR A 106 -5.34 6.44 -17.37
N LYS A 107 -6.54 6.71 -16.86
CA LYS A 107 -7.72 7.00 -17.70
C LYS A 107 -7.55 8.19 -18.66
N ASP A 108 -6.87 9.22 -18.18
CA ASP A 108 -6.77 10.53 -18.83
C ASP A 108 -5.33 10.85 -19.28
N MET A 109 -4.50 9.82 -19.50
CA MET A 109 -3.13 9.97 -20.02
C MET A 109 -2.91 9.09 -21.25
N ASP A 110 -2.02 9.54 -22.13
CA ASP A 110 -1.48 8.70 -23.21
C ASP A 110 -0.67 7.52 -22.64
N ASP A 111 -0.39 6.53 -23.48
CA ASP A 111 0.39 5.36 -23.10
C ASP A 111 1.74 5.75 -22.48
N MET A 112 1.90 5.40 -21.20
CA MET A 112 3.12 5.64 -20.45
C MET A 112 4.14 4.52 -20.73
N PRO A 113 5.44 4.84 -20.80
CA PRO A 113 6.46 3.80 -20.85
C PRO A 113 6.47 2.97 -19.56
N GLU A 114 7.10 1.79 -19.60
CA GLU A 114 7.40 1.02 -18.39
C GLU A 114 8.23 1.87 -17.41
N LEU A 115 7.71 2.05 -16.20
CA LEU A 115 8.32 2.90 -15.19
C LEU A 115 9.17 2.06 -14.21
N PRO A 116 10.40 2.49 -13.91
CA PRO A 116 11.26 1.81 -12.95
C PRO A 116 10.85 2.15 -11.52
N TYR A 117 10.61 1.13 -10.71
CA TYR A 117 10.41 1.26 -9.27
C TYR A 117 11.43 0.40 -8.51
N SER A 118 11.63 0.71 -7.24
CA SER A 118 12.37 -0.16 -6.33
C SER A 118 11.50 -0.47 -5.13
N ALA A 119 11.56 -1.70 -4.61
CA ALA A 119 11.18 -1.97 -3.24
C ALA A 119 12.44 -2.03 -2.39
N ILE A 120 12.41 -1.37 -1.24
CA ILE A 120 13.49 -1.32 -0.27
C ILE A 120 13.04 -1.85 1.08
N LYS A 121 13.97 -2.46 1.83
CA LYS A 121 13.72 -2.90 3.20
C LYS A 121 14.23 -1.87 4.19
N GLU A 122 13.31 -1.23 4.92
CA GLU A 122 13.59 -0.22 5.95
C GLU A 122 12.94 -0.68 7.26
N ASP A 123 13.69 -0.68 8.36
CA ASP A 123 13.23 -1.15 9.68
C ASP A 123 12.57 -2.55 9.67
N GLY A 124 13.07 -3.42 8.80
CA GLY A 124 12.58 -4.78 8.62
C GLY A 124 11.31 -4.91 7.75
N GLN A 125 10.74 -3.80 7.30
CA GLN A 125 9.54 -3.75 6.47
C GLN A 125 9.90 -3.44 5.01
N TRP A 126 9.22 -4.11 4.08
CA TRP A 126 9.33 -3.78 2.65
C TRP A 126 8.45 -2.59 2.31
N LYS A 127 9.02 -1.60 1.62
CA LYS A 127 8.33 -0.41 1.13
C LYS A 127 8.65 -0.18 -0.34
N ILE A 128 7.71 0.32 -1.11
CA ILE A 128 8.00 0.86 -2.44
C ILE A 128 8.70 2.22 -2.28
N LEU A 129 9.78 2.42 -3.01
CA LEU A 129 10.50 3.68 -3.10
C LEU A 129 9.93 4.50 -4.24
N ILE A 130 9.33 5.64 -3.91
CA ILE A 130 8.80 6.58 -4.89
C ILE A 130 9.77 7.76 -5.02
N GLN A 131 10.23 8.01 -6.25
CA GLN A 131 11.15 9.09 -6.57
C GLN A 131 10.55 9.99 -7.64
N ALA A 132 11.04 11.23 -7.73
CA ALA A 132 10.64 12.11 -8.82
C ALA A 132 11.24 11.59 -10.13
N MET A 133 10.39 11.39 -11.13
CA MET A 133 10.78 10.94 -12.46
C MET A 133 10.41 12.01 -13.47
N GLU A 134 11.33 12.32 -14.38
CA GLU A 134 11.02 13.05 -15.60
C GLU A 134 10.97 12.05 -16.76
N ILE A 135 9.92 12.13 -17.55
CA ILE A 135 9.70 11.26 -18.71
C ILE A 135 9.62 12.15 -19.94
N ASP A 136 10.44 11.85 -20.93
CA ASP A 136 10.40 12.54 -22.22
C ASP A 136 9.23 12.01 -23.07
N MET A 137 8.07 12.65 -22.96
CA MET A 137 6.87 12.28 -23.72
C MET A 137 6.82 12.92 -25.12
N SER A 138 7.87 13.63 -25.56
CA SER A 138 7.85 14.28 -26.87
C SER A 138 8.10 13.26 -27.99
N PRO A 139 7.18 13.11 -28.97
CA PRO A 139 7.37 12.19 -30.08
C PRO A 139 8.52 12.63 -31.01
N ASP A 140 8.86 13.92 -31.01
CA ASP A 140 9.95 14.50 -31.82
C ASP A 140 11.30 14.52 -31.08
N SER A 141 11.36 14.02 -29.84
CA SER A 141 12.61 13.91 -29.10
C SER A 141 13.56 12.91 -29.76
N PRO A 142 14.89 13.11 -29.68
CA PRO A 142 15.85 12.08 -30.03
C PRO A 142 15.79 10.85 -29.10
N GLN A 143 15.14 10.94 -27.93
CA GLN A 143 14.99 9.85 -26.96
C GLN A 143 13.58 9.84 -26.33
N PRO A 144 12.50 9.60 -27.11
CA PRO A 144 11.16 9.50 -26.57
C PRO A 144 11.07 8.37 -25.54
N GLY A 145 10.30 8.58 -24.47
CA GLY A 145 10.16 7.66 -23.34
C GLY A 145 11.36 7.62 -22.40
N LYS A 146 12.40 8.45 -22.58
CA LYS A 146 13.55 8.46 -21.67
C LYS A 146 13.11 8.87 -20.27
N ILE A 147 13.46 8.04 -19.29
CA ILE A 147 13.18 8.26 -17.88
C ILE A 147 14.44 8.76 -17.17
N THR A 148 14.31 9.87 -16.42
CA THR A 148 15.36 10.41 -15.56
C THR A 148 14.86 10.51 -14.14
N ILE A 149 15.48 9.75 -13.22
CA ILE A 149 15.21 9.85 -11.79
C ILE A 149 15.92 11.10 -11.24
N LYS A 150 15.17 11.96 -10.55
CA LYS A 150 15.71 13.16 -9.89
C LYS A 150 16.03 12.87 -8.43
N SER A 151 17.22 13.28 -8.01
CA SER A 151 17.60 13.31 -6.60
C SER A 151 16.91 14.47 -5.89
N ASN A 152 16.32 14.21 -4.73
CA ASN A 152 15.65 15.24 -3.93
C ASN A 152 16.55 15.72 -2.80
N LYS A 153 16.50 17.04 -2.51
CA LYS A 153 17.42 17.67 -1.54
C LYS A 153 17.25 17.14 -0.10
N TRP A 154 16.10 16.58 0.23
CA TRP A 154 15.77 16.09 1.58
C TRP A 154 15.85 14.57 1.72
N GLU A 155 16.38 13.85 0.73
CA GLU A 155 16.56 12.39 0.78
C GLU A 155 17.39 11.91 1.99
N ASN A 156 18.22 12.79 2.59
CA ASN A 156 19.01 12.53 3.79
C ASN A 156 18.52 13.29 5.04
N ALA A 157 17.34 13.91 5.01
CA ALA A 157 16.81 14.61 6.17
C ALA A 157 16.33 13.59 7.22
N PRO A 158 16.67 13.76 8.52
CA PRO A 158 16.18 12.86 9.56
C PRO A 158 14.66 12.96 9.65
N ASP A 159 14.00 11.79 9.77
CA ASP A 159 12.54 11.58 9.82
C ASP A 159 11.83 12.27 11.03
N SER A 160 12.58 13.02 11.83
CA SER A 160 12.17 13.57 13.12
C SER A 160 11.34 14.85 13.07
N THR A 161 10.81 15.28 11.91
CA THR A 161 9.84 16.39 11.87
C THR A 161 8.38 15.93 11.76
N VAL A 162 8.12 14.62 11.80
CA VAL A 162 6.75 14.10 11.99
C VAL A 162 6.43 14.07 13.49
N THR A 163 6.31 15.23 14.11
CA THR A 163 5.45 15.33 15.31
C THR A 163 4.00 15.19 14.84
N PRO A 164 3.22 14.22 15.34
CA PRO A 164 1.78 14.26 15.16
C PRO A 164 1.30 15.58 15.78
N ASP A 165 0.63 16.40 14.98
CA ASP A 165 0.02 17.64 15.45
C ASP A 165 -1.13 17.26 16.40
N THR A 166 -0.80 17.05 17.67
CA THR A 166 -1.78 16.95 18.76
C THR A 166 -2.24 18.35 19.11
N THR A 167 -2.91 19.02 18.17
CA THR A 167 -3.71 20.21 18.47
C THR A 167 -4.99 20.19 17.66
N SER A 168 -6.00 19.49 18.16
CA SER A 168 -7.39 19.91 18.01
C SER A 168 -8.16 19.44 19.24
N LEU A 169 -8.79 20.43 19.87
CA LEU A 169 -9.53 20.42 21.14
C LEU A 169 -10.69 19.43 21.16
#